data_AF-C5LQZ1-F1
#
_entry.id   AF-C5LQZ1-F1
#
_cell.length_a   1.000
_cell.length_b   1.000
_cell.length_c   1.000
_cell.angle_alpha   90.00
_cell.angle_beta   90.00
_cell.angle_gamma   90.00
#
_symmetry.space_group_name_H-M   'P 1'
#
loop_
_entity.id
_entity.type
_entity.pdbx_description
1 polymer ?
#
loop_
_entity_poly.entity_id
_entity_poly.type
_entity_poly.pdbx_seq_one_letter_code
_entity_poly.pdbx_strand_id
1 'polypeptide(L)'
;MCTRADIRNQQRNGRKSLTIIQGLPKQFSSKKILKHFKKEFNCNGSITEDPEFGKVIMIQGDKRKLVGDFLVHEGIAEKDFVKVHGV
;
A
#
# COMPACT_ATOMS: atom_id res chain seq x y z
N MET A 1 17.65 0.60 -8.81
CA MET A 1 17.39 0.50 -7.36
C MET A 1 15.94 0.08 -7.17
N CYS A 2 15.65 -1.23 -7.16
CA CYS A 2 14.29 -1.71 -6.86
C CYS A 2 14.09 -1.66 -5.35
N THR A 3 13.32 -0.67 -4.89
CA THR A 3 12.87 -0.63 -3.49
C THR A 3 11.85 -1.72 -3.25
N ARG A 4 12.02 -2.48 -2.17
CA ARG A 4 11.09 -3.54 -1.78
C ARG A 4 9.78 -2.91 -1.29
N ALA A 5 8.65 -3.42 -1.75
CA ALA A 5 7.34 -2.93 -1.34
C ALA A 5 6.88 -3.71 -0.10
N ASP A 6 6.81 -3.02 1.04
CA ASP A 6 6.36 -3.62 2.30
C ASP A 6 4.94 -3.14 2.62
N ILE A 7 4.01 -4.10 2.72
CA ILE A 7 2.60 -3.89 3.03
C ILE A 7 2.37 -4.34 4.46
N ARG A 8 1.94 -3.43 5.34
CA ARG A 8 1.72 -3.71 6.76
C ARG A 8 0.28 -3.41 7.15
N ASN A 9 -0.27 -4.16 8.09
CA ASN A 9 -1.53 -3.82 8.74
C ASN A 9 -1.24 -3.22 10.13
N GLN A 10 -1.83 -2.08 10.44
CA GLN A 10 -1.78 -1.45 11.76
C GLN A 10 -3.20 -1.29 12.31
N GLN A 11 -3.40 -1.65 13.57
CA GLN A 11 -4.70 -1.47 14.23
C GLN A 11 -4.85 -0.01 14.67
N ARG A 12 -5.97 0.62 14.32
CA ARG A 12 -6.28 2.00 14.70
C ARG A 12 -7.04 2.03 16.02
N ASN A 13 -8.27 1.49 16.04
CA ASN A 13 -9.10 1.40 17.24
C ASN A 13 -9.97 0.14 17.17
N GLY A 14 -9.89 -0.74 18.17
CA GLY A 14 -10.72 -1.94 18.25
C GLY A 14 -10.67 -2.72 16.94
N ARG A 15 -11.80 -2.86 16.24
CA ARG A 15 -11.88 -3.59 14.96
C ARG A 15 -11.40 -2.80 13.73
N LYS A 16 -11.08 -1.51 13.88
CA LYS A 16 -10.63 -0.65 12.76
C LYS A 16 -9.13 -0.78 12.59
N SER A 17 -8.70 -1.03 11.36
CA SER A 17 -7.29 -1.12 10.99
C SER A 17 -6.95 -0.22 9.80
N LEU A 18 -5.66 -0.10 9.52
CA LEU A 18 -5.05 0.69 8.48
C LEU A 18 -4.03 -0.17 7.76
N THR A 19 -4.18 -0.31 6.45
CA THR A 19 -3.13 -0.90 5.62
C THR A 19 -2.18 0.20 5.16
N ILE A 20 -0.90 0.02 5.42
CA ILE A 20 0.18 0.95 5.10
C ILE A 20 1.07 0.30 4.06
N ILE A 21 1.33 1.04 2.98
CA ILE A 21 2.07 0.57 1.80
C ILE A 21 3.29 1.46 1.66
N GLN A 22 4.46 0.86 1.86
CA GLN A 22 5.76 1.54 1.84
C GLN A 22 6.62 1.02 0.67
N GLY A 23 7.62 1.80 0.26
CA GLY A 23 8.61 1.35 -0.73
C GLY A 23 8.13 1.32 -2.18
N LEU A 24 7.04 2.02 -2.50
CA LEU A 24 6.56 2.13 -3.88
C LEU A 24 7.58 2.91 -4.75
N PRO A 25 7.77 2.51 -6.02
CA PRO A 25 8.75 3.17 -6.88
C PRO A 25 8.32 4.62 -7.17
N LYS A 26 9.26 5.57 -7.07
CA LYS A 26 9.00 7.01 -7.29
C LYS A 26 8.50 7.35 -8.70
N GLN A 27 8.70 6.45 -9.67
CA GLN A 27 8.21 6.60 -11.05
C GLN A 27 6.69 6.52 -11.15
N PHE A 28 6.03 5.83 -10.22
CA PHE A 28 4.58 5.70 -10.22
C PHE A 28 3.92 6.82 -9.41
N SER A 29 2.80 7.33 -9.93
CA SER A 29 2.06 8.39 -9.25
C SER A 29 1.21 7.81 -8.11
N SER A 30 1.64 8.03 -6.86
CA SER A 30 0.91 7.61 -5.65
C SER A 30 -0.55 8.14 -5.64
N LYS A 31 -0.80 9.31 -6.25
CA LYS A 31 -2.15 9.88 -6.38
C LYS A 31 -3.06 9.04 -7.28
N LYS A 32 -2.55 8.51 -8.39
CA LYS A 32 -3.32 7.64 -9.30
C LYS A 32 -3.63 6.31 -8.63
N ILE A 33 -2.64 5.71 -7.99
CA ILE A 33 -2.79 4.46 -7.23
C ILE A 33 -3.83 4.64 -6.12
N LEU A 34 -3.74 5.72 -5.33
CA LEU A 34 -4.72 6.01 -4.28
C LEU A 34 -6.15 6.16 -4.85
N LYS A 35 -6.30 6.86 -5.99
CA LYS A 35 -7.62 7.03 -6.64
C LYS A 35 -8.19 5.68 -7.09
N HIS A 36 -7.35 4.78 -7.59
CA HIS A 36 -7.77 3.42 -7.94
C HIS A 36 -8.20 2.63 -6.70
N PHE A 37 -7.38 2.61 -5.64
CA PHE A 37 -7.72 1.94 -4.38
C PHE A 37 -9.01 2.43 -3.74
N LYS A 38 -9.29 3.73 -3.79
CA LYS A 38 -10.55 4.28 -3.27
C LYS A 38 -11.77 3.75 -4.02
N LYS A 39 -11.65 3.56 -5.34
CA LYS A 39 -12.74 3.04 -6.18
C LYS A 39 -12.88 1.52 -6.05
N GLU A 40 -11.78 0.80 -6.18
CA GLU A 40 -11.77 -0.67 -6.24
C GLU A 40 -12.09 -1.28 -4.87
N PHE A 41 -11.47 -0.75 -3.80
CA PHE A 41 -11.61 -1.33 -2.47
C PHE A 41 -12.73 -0.68 -1.65
N ASN A 42 -13.40 0.34 -2.20
CA ASN A 42 -14.44 1.13 -1.55
C ASN A 42 -14.02 1.64 -0.16
N CYS A 43 -12.77 2.09 -0.05
CA CYS A 43 -12.13 2.53 1.19
C CYS A 43 -11.68 3.99 1.10
N ASN A 44 -11.50 4.66 2.24
CA ASN A 44 -10.79 5.93 2.27
C ASN A 44 -9.28 5.71 2.47
N GLY A 45 -8.49 6.70 2.11
CA GLY A 45 -7.04 6.66 2.25
C GLY A 45 -6.38 8.02 2.04
N SER A 46 -5.13 8.11 2.48
CA SER A 46 -4.28 9.29 2.45
C SER A 46 -2.89 8.93 1.95
N ILE A 47 -2.16 9.93 1.44
CA ILE A 47 -0.74 9.82 1.14
C ILE A 47 -0.02 10.63 2.21
N THR A 48 0.95 10.01 2.86
CA THR A 48 1.80 10.64 3.88
C THR A 48 3.25 10.56 3.39
N GLU A 49 4.05 11.56 3.68
CA GLU A 49 5.48 11.52 3.43
C GLU A 49 6.21 11.11 4.70
N ASP A 50 7.01 10.06 4.57
CA ASP A 50 7.86 9.49 5.59
C ASP A 50 9.33 9.86 5.28
N PRO A 51 10.12 10.28 6.27
CA PRO A 51 11.50 10.71 6.05
C PRO A 51 12.41 9.57 5.59
N GLU A 52 12.10 8.31 5.93
CA GLU A 52 12.91 7.13 5.57
C GLU A 52 12.39 6.50 4.27
N PHE A 53 11.07 6.32 4.15
CA PHE A 53 10.47 5.57 3.04
C PHE A 53 9.90 6.45 1.92
N GLY A 54 9.90 7.77 2.09
CA GLY A 54 9.32 8.72 1.14
C GLY A 54 7.79 8.68 1.13
N LYS A 55 7.17 8.64 -0.04
CA LYS A 55 5.70 8.67 -0.15
C LYS A 55 5.09 7.32 0.22
N VAL A 56 4.34 7.30 1.30
CA VAL A 56 3.62 6.15 1.84
C VAL A 56 2.12 6.31 1.59
N ILE A 57 1.47 5.23 1.16
CA ILE A 57 0.01 5.21 0.98
C ILE A 57 -0.61 4.51 2.18
N MET A 58 -1.61 5.15 2.79
CA MET A 58 -2.40 4.58 3.89
C MET A 58 -3.84 4.44 3.45
N ILE A 59 -4.42 3.25 3.61
CA ILE A 59 -5.84 2.98 3.33
C ILE A 59 -6.51 2.36 4.55
N GLN A 60 -7.82 2.60 4.70
CA GLN A 60 -8.60 2.09 5.80
C GLN A 60 -8.97 0.62 5.60
N GLY A 61 -8.98 -0.14 6.69
CA GLY A 61 -9.23 -1.57 6.73
C GLY A 61 -7.98 -2.41 6.44
N ASP A 62 -8.09 -3.72 6.70
CA ASP A 62 -7.10 -4.69 6.25
C ASP A 62 -7.43 -5.08 4.81
N LYS A 63 -6.61 -4.61 3.89
CA LYS A 63 -6.69 -4.87 2.46
C LYS A 63 -5.36 -5.40 1.93
N ARG A 64 -4.52 -5.96 2.83
CA ARG A 64 -3.13 -6.33 2.52
C ARG A 64 -3.01 -7.30 1.35
N LYS A 65 -3.92 -8.28 1.26
CA LYS A 65 -3.98 -9.27 0.17
C LYS A 65 -4.33 -8.62 -1.16
N LEU A 66 -5.43 -7.86 -1.19
CA LEU A 66 -5.92 -7.17 -2.38
C LEU A 66 -4.89 -6.17 -2.94
N VAL A 67 -4.19 -5.45 -2.06
CA VAL A 67 -3.10 -4.55 -2.45
C VAL A 67 -1.94 -5.33 -3.04
N GLY A 68 -1.51 -6.42 -2.40
CA GLY A 68 -0.42 -7.26 -2.90
C GLY A 68 -0.72 -7.80 -4.29
N ASP A 69 -1.93 -8.34 -4.48
CA ASP A 69 -2.39 -8.87 -5.76
C ASP A 69 -2.42 -7.77 -6.84
N PHE A 70 -2.92 -6.58 -6.50
CA PHE A 70 -2.94 -5.43 -7.41
C PHE A 70 -1.54 -5.00 -7.86
N LEU A 71 -0.58 -4.91 -6.92
CA LEU A 71 0.78 -4.47 -7.26
C LEU A 71 1.48 -5.43 -8.22
N VAL A 72 1.23 -6.74 -8.08
CA VAL A 72 1.76 -7.77 -8.97
C VAL A 72 1.02 -7.77 -10.31
N HIS A 73 -0.31 -7.67 -10.29
CA HIS A 73 -1.14 -7.67 -11.50
C HIS A 73 -0.84 -6.49 -12.43
N GLU A 74 -0.71 -5.28 -11.88
CA GLU A 74 -0.40 -4.07 -12.65
C GLU A 74 1.09 -3.94 -13.02
N GLY A 75 1.94 -4.89 -12.60
CA GLY A 75 3.39 -4.83 -12.84
C GLY A 75 4.08 -3.65 -12.13
N ILE A 76 3.49 -3.14 -11.04
CA ILE A 76 4.07 -2.04 -10.25
C ILE A 76 5.25 -2.53 -9.42
N ALA A 77 5.14 -3.76 -8.90
CA ALA A 77 6.20 -4.45 -8.18
C ALA A 77 6.17 -5.93 -8.55
N GLU A 78 7.35 -6.55 -8.70
CA GLU A 78 7.40 -7.99 -8.92
C GLU A 78 7.05 -8.73 -7.62
N LYS A 79 6.53 -9.96 -7.77
CA LYS A 79 6.05 -10.79 -6.67
C LYS A 79 7.10 -11.01 -5.57
N ASP A 80 8.37 -11.15 -5.95
CA ASP A 80 9.48 -11.36 -5.00
C ASP A 80 9.83 -10.11 -4.19
N PHE A 81 9.46 -8.93 -4.69
CA PHE A 81 9.70 -7.65 -4.04
C PHE A 81 8.50 -7.15 -3.23
N VAL A 82 7.35 -7.83 -3.28
CA VAL A 82 6.17 -7.51 -2.45
C VAL A 82 6.19 -8.36 -1.19
N LYS A 83 6.35 -7.74 -0.02
CA LYS A 83 6.23 -8.43 1.27
C LYS A 83 5.02 -7.95 2.06
N VAL A 84 4.12 -8.89 2.31
CA VAL A 84 2.93 -8.67 3.13
C VAL A 84 3.24 -9.09 4.57
N HIS A 85 3.16 -8.14 5.49
CA HIS A 85 3.38 -8.36 6.93
C HIS A 85 2.05 -8.50 7.67
N GLY A 86 2.07 -9.36 8.69
CA GLY A 86 0.91 -9.75 9.47
C GLY A 86 0.55 -11.18 9.11
N VAL A 87 0.78 -12.11 10.04
CA VAL A 87 0.05 -13.38 10.09
C VAL A 87 -1.21 -13.07 10.86
#